data_AF-A0A853BLP7-F1
#
_entry.id   AF-A0A853BLP7-F1
#
_cell.length_a   1.000
_cell.length_b   1.000
_cell.length_c   1.000
_cell.angle_alpha   90.00
_cell.angle_beta   90.00
_cell.angle_gamma   90.00
#
_symmetry.space_group_name_H-M   'P 1'
#
loop_
_entity.id
_entity.type
_entity.pdbx_description
1 polymer ?
#
loop_
_entity_poly.entity_id
_entity_poly.type
_entity_poly.pdbx_seq_one_letter_code
_entity_poly.pdbx_strand_id
1 'polypeptide(L)'
;MVTALGLAAFGLGATAVFATENGTGAAALIVFSGVALVVAVFGDRIDSLELGGANLRLRAAAAQKYALAEQSDERGDTAAGERLRGEARALMELAGAIAADYRSTRGAMPSGPARTAALDRLVERAADLARAGTSDPGRVRDWLRSADEERRVTALGMMQADPRLRDFEALPPLIEKPGSAFEQYHAMVLARLMLGDLDARQRERLLEALTAAEGERPMGPNRRRVADALFAELGRDRAEGRRAAQDG
;
A
#
# COMPACT_ATOMS: atom_id res chain seq x y z
N MET A 1 19.57 -16.07 0.80
CA MET A 1 19.75 -17.42 0.19
C MET A 1 20.01 -17.33 -1.31
N VAL A 2 19.26 -16.50 -2.06
CA VAL A 2 19.47 -16.25 -3.50
C VAL A 2 20.85 -15.67 -3.83
N THR A 3 21.40 -14.82 -2.96
CA THR A 3 22.74 -14.22 -3.12
C THR A 3 23.89 -15.24 -3.04
N ALA A 4 23.80 -16.22 -2.13
CA ALA A 4 24.80 -17.27 -2.00
C ALA A 4 24.74 -18.28 -3.16
N LEU A 5 23.53 -18.61 -3.62
CA LEU A 5 23.34 -19.45 -4.82
C LEU A 5 23.87 -18.76 -6.08
N GLY A 6 23.66 -17.44 -6.21
CA GLY A 6 24.15 -16.65 -7.35
C GLY A 6 25.68 -16.60 -7.42
N LEU A 7 26.37 -16.40 -6.29
CA LEU A 7 27.83 -16.42 -6.25
C LEU A 7 28.41 -17.79 -6.59
N ALA A 8 27.80 -18.86 -6.06
CA ALA A 8 28.25 -20.22 -6.33
C ALA A 8 28.05 -20.61 -7.80
N ALA A 9 26.91 -20.24 -8.39
CA ALA A 9 26.63 -20.47 -9.81
C ALA A 9 27.55 -19.66 -10.74
N PHE A 10 27.88 -18.42 -10.38
CA PHE A 10 28.83 -17.59 -11.13
C PHE A 10 30.26 -18.14 -11.07
N GLY A 11 30.70 -18.58 -9.89
CA GLY A 11 32.00 -19.23 -9.70
C GLY A 11 32.14 -20.52 -10.51
N LEU A 12 31.11 -21.38 -10.51
CA LEU A 12 31.07 -22.61 -11.31
C LEU A 12 31.01 -22.33 -12.82
N GLY A 13 30.30 -21.28 -13.25
CA GLY A 13 30.27 -20.85 -14.65
C GLY A 13 31.64 -20.37 -15.14
N ALA A 14 32.37 -19.62 -14.31
CA ALA A 14 33.71 -19.13 -14.64
C ALA A 14 34.74 -20.27 -14.78
N THR A 15 34.69 -21.30 -13.92
CA THR A 15 35.58 -22.47 -14.05
C THR A 15 35.24 -23.35 -15.25
N ALA A 16 33.96 -23.49 -15.59
CA ALA A 16 33.54 -24.29 -16.76
C ALA A 16 34.06 -23.71 -18.09
N VAL A 17 34.15 -22.39 -18.21
CA VAL A 17 34.64 -21.70 -19.43
C VAL A 17 36.10 -22.04 -19.74
N PHE A 18 36.93 -22.25 -18.72
CA PHE A 18 38.35 -22.61 -18.90
C PHE A 18 38.57 -24.12 -19.06
N ALA A 19 37.58 -24.95 -18.74
CA ALA A 19 37.70 -26.41 -18.75
C ALA A 19 37.08 -27.09 -19.99
N THR A 20 36.28 -26.37 -20.81
CA THR A 20 35.54 -26.98 -21.92
C THR A 20 35.87 -26.35 -23.27
N GLU A 21 36.16 -27.16 -24.29
CA GLU A 21 36.41 -26.72 -25.69
C GLU A 21 35.14 -26.27 -26.44
N ASN A 22 33.96 -26.31 -25.79
CA ASN A 22 32.68 -25.92 -26.38
C ASN A 22 32.42 -24.41 -26.19
N GLY A 23 33.11 -23.58 -26.98
CA GLY A 23 33.07 -22.13 -26.88
C GLY A 23 31.68 -21.49 -26.96
N THR A 24 30.71 -22.13 -27.63
CA THR A 24 29.35 -21.59 -27.78
C THR A 24 28.49 -21.75 -26.52
N GLY A 25 28.63 -22.86 -25.79
CA GLY A 25 27.87 -23.11 -24.55
C GLY A 25 28.39 -22.28 -23.37
N ALA A 26 29.71 -22.12 -23.29
CA ALA A 26 30.37 -21.30 -22.29
C ALA A 26 30.05 -19.80 -22.46
N ALA A 27 30.01 -19.30 -23.69
CA ALA A 27 29.64 -17.91 -23.99
C ALA A 27 28.18 -17.61 -23.61
N ALA A 28 27.25 -18.53 -23.88
CA ALA A 28 25.84 -18.36 -23.52
C ALA A 28 25.63 -18.31 -21.99
N LEU A 29 26.37 -19.13 -21.23
CA LEU A 29 26.33 -19.12 -19.77
C LEU A 29 26.88 -17.82 -19.18
N ILE A 30 27.97 -17.26 -19.72
CA ILE A 30 28.51 -15.96 -19.28
C ILE A 30 27.49 -14.84 -19.54
N VAL A 31 26.86 -14.80 -20.71
CA VAL A 31 25.88 -13.77 -21.04
C VAL A 31 24.66 -13.87 -20.11
N PHE A 32 24.10 -15.06 -19.93
CA PHE A 32 22.94 -15.25 -19.06
C PHE A 32 23.25 -14.95 -17.58
N SER A 33 24.40 -15.38 -17.09
CA SER A 33 24.82 -15.12 -15.70
C SER A 33 25.21 -13.65 -15.49
N GLY A 34 25.80 -12.98 -16.48
CA GLY A 34 26.05 -11.54 -16.46
C GLY A 34 24.77 -10.72 -16.43
N VAL A 35 23.78 -11.06 -17.27
CA VAL A 35 22.46 -10.42 -17.25
C VAL A 35 21.74 -10.68 -15.92
N ALA A 36 21.78 -11.91 -15.40
CA ALA A 36 21.22 -12.23 -14.09
C ALA A 36 21.94 -11.49 -12.95
N LEU A 37 23.25 -11.30 -13.03
CA LEU A 37 24.03 -10.52 -12.05
C LEU A 37 23.67 -9.04 -12.12
N VAL A 38 23.54 -8.47 -13.32
CA VAL A 38 23.08 -7.09 -13.52
C VAL A 38 21.67 -6.91 -12.97
N VAL A 39 20.75 -7.84 -13.25
CA VAL A 39 19.39 -7.82 -12.68
C VAL A 39 19.40 -8.03 -11.16
N ALA A 40 20.30 -8.85 -10.61
CA ALA A 40 20.40 -9.05 -9.16
C ALA A 40 21.03 -7.86 -8.42
N VAL A 41 21.98 -7.14 -9.05
CA VAL A 41 22.69 -5.99 -8.45
C VAL A 41 21.94 -4.68 -8.66
N PHE A 42 21.28 -4.53 -9.82
CA PHE A 42 20.59 -3.31 -10.22
C PHE A 42 19.07 -3.44 -10.29
N GLY A 43 18.48 -4.64 -10.20
CA GLY A 43 17.03 -4.82 -10.18
C GLY A 43 16.37 -4.05 -9.05
N ASP A 44 16.96 -4.10 -7.84
CA ASP A 44 16.50 -3.32 -6.68
C ASP A 44 16.73 -1.79 -6.84
N ARG A 45 17.55 -1.37 -7.82
CA ARG A 45 17.88 0.04 -8.07
C ARG A 45 17.17 0.64 -9.29
N ILE A 46 16.69 -0.16 -10.23
CA ILE A 46 15.99 0.35 -11.42
C ILE A 46 14.57 0.82 -11.03
N ASP A 47 13.93 0.17 -10.06
CA ASP A 47 12.69 0.68 -9.45
C ASP A 47 12.90 2.05 -8.74
N SER A 48 14.13 2.33 -8.27
CA SER A 48 14.46 3.57 -7.55
C SER A 48 14.47 4.84 -8.43
N LEU A 49 14.43 4.69 -9.77
CA LEU A 49 14.41 5.80 -10.71
C LEU A 49 13.00 6.24 -11.12
N GLU A 50 12.00 5.35 -11.11
CA GLU A 50 10.57 5.72 -11.22
C GLU A 50 10.02 6.27 -9.87
N LEU A 51 10.74 6.02 -8.78
CA LEU A 51 10.44 6.39 -7.38
C LEU A 51 10.65 7.88 -7.02
N GLY A 52 10.99 8.74 -7.99
CA GLY A 52 11.07 10.20 -7.78
C GLY A 52 9.72 10.91 -7.77
N GLY A 53 8.72 10.41 -8.51
CA GLY A 53 7.49 11.15 -8.79
C GLY A 53 6.56 11.38 -7.57
N ALA A 54 6.56 10.45 -6.63
CA ALA A 54 5.70 10.48 -5.45
C ALA A 54 6.18 11.52 -4.39
N ASN A 55 7.48 11.51 -4.10
CA ASN A 55 8.12 12.46 -3.20
C ASN A 55 8.17 13.87 -3.82
N LEU A 56 8.34 13.95 -5.15
CA LEU A 56 8.19 15.19 -5.92
C LEU A 56 6.79 15.78 -5.83
N ARG A 57 5.72 14.98 -5.81
CA ARG A 57 4.33 15.46 -5.73
C ARG A 57 3.89 15.91 -4.34
N LEU A 58 4.41 15.29 -3.28
CA LEU A 58 4.21 15.78 -1.91
C LEU A 58 5.02 17.06 -1.64
N ARG A 59 6.24 17.14 -2.17
CA ARG A 59 7.04 18.38 -2.21
C ARG A 59 6.37 19.46 -3.05
N ALA A 60 5.72 19.12 -4.16
CA ALA A 60 4.96 20.06 -4.97
C ALA A 60 3.72 20.59 -4.23
N ALA A 61 3.00 19.72 -3.51
CA ALA A 61 1.86 20.13 -2.68
C ALA A 61 2.29 21.01 -1.50
N ALA A 62 3.40 20.67 -0.84
CA ALA A 62 4.00 21.51 0.19
C ALA A 62 4.48 22.86 -0.38
N ALA A 63 5.11 22.87 -1.56
CA ALA A 63 5.51 24.08 -2.27
C ALA A 63 4.31 24.95 -2.66
N GLN A 64 3.19 24.35 -3.08
CA GLN A 64 1.95 25.08 -3.35
C GLN A 64 1.37 25.72 -2.09
N LYS A 65 1.41 25.02 -0.95
CA LYS A 65 0.99 25.58 0.35
C LYS A 65 1.91 26.71 0.82
N TYR A 66 3.22 26.61 0.57
CA TYR A 66 4.15 27.72 0.79
C TYR A 66 3.86 28.94 -0.10
N ALA A 67 3.55 28.73 -1.38
CA ALA A 67 3.19 29.81 -2.30
C ALA A 67 1.88 30.51 -1.90
N LEU A 68 0.89 29.77 -1.41
CA LEU A 68 -0.35 30.33 -0.87
C LEU A 68 -0.14 31.08 0.44
N ALA A 69 0.82 30.65 1.26
CA ALA A 69 1.20 31.35 2.47
C ALA A 69 1.84 32.71 2.14
N GLU A 70 2.72 32.74 1.13
CA GLU A 70 3.36 33.97 0.64
C GLU A 70 2.32 34.96 0.07
N GLN A 71 1.36 34.48 -0.72
CA GLN A 71 0.24 35.33 -1.20
C GLN A 71 -0.68 35.83 -0.08
N SER A 72 -0.83 35.07 1.02
CA SER A 72 -1.63 35.53 2.16
C SER A 72 -0.91 36.65 2.92
N ASP A 73 0.41 36.53 3.08
CA ASP A 73 1.25 37.56 3.68
C ASP A 73 1.27 38.84 2.84
N GLU A 74 1.33 38.73 1.50
CA GLU A 74 1.24 39.86 0.58
C GLU A 74 -0.10 40.61 0.68
N ARG A 75 -1.17 39.92 1.06
CA ARG A 75 -2.49 40.51 1.33
C ARG A 75 -2.66 41.02 2.76
N GLY A 76 -1.62 40.90 3.58
CA GLY A 76 -1.63 41.29 5.00
C GLY A 76 -2.29 40.29 5.95
N ASP A 77 -2.68 39.11 5.46
CA ASP A 77 -3.27 38.03 6.27
C ASP A 77 -2.17 37.06 6.75
N THR A 78 -1.36 37.56 7.68
CA THR A 78 -0.23 36.82 8.26
C THR A 78 -0.66 35.60 9.06
N ALA A 79 -1.86 35.62 9.64
CA ALA A 79 -2.42 34.49 10.39
C ALA A 79 -2.77 33.31 9.45
N ALA A 80 -3.34 33.59 8.28
CA ALA A 80 -3.56 32.57 7.26
C ALA A 80 -2.23 32.03 6.70
N GLY A 81 -1.23 32.90 6.51
CA GLY A 81 0.11 32.52 6.06
C GLY A 81 0.82 31.56 7.02
N GLU A 82 0.81 31.84 8.32
CA GLU A 82 1.38 30.95 9.35
C GLU A 82 0.70 29.57 9.38
N ARG A 83 -0.63 29.53 9.30
CA ARG A 83 -1.39 28.27 9.25
C ARG A 83 -1.00 27.42 8.04
N LEU A 84 -0.92 28.02 6.85
CA LEU A 84 -0.53 27.34 5.61
C LEU A 84 0.91 26.79 5.67
N ARG A 85 1.83 27.50 6.33
CA ARG A 85 3.20 27.01 6.59
C ARG A 85 3.21 25.83 7.57
N GLY A 86 2.39 25.88 8.62
CA GLY A 86 2.22 24.76 9.56
C GLY A 86 1.74 23.49 8.86
N GLU A 87 0.72 23.62 8.00
CA GLU A 87 0.21 22.53 7.16
C GLU A 87 1.27 21.99 6.21
N ALA A 88 2.04 22.87 5.55
CA ALA A 88 3.12 22.47 4.64
C ALA A 88 4.23 21.69 5.35
N ARG A 89 4.62 22.11 6.57
CA ARG A 89 5.63 21.42 7.40
C ARG A 89 5.14 20.06 7.87
N ALA A 90 3.90 19.98 8.38
CA ALA A 90 3.29 18.73 8.80
C ALA A 90 3.18 17.73 7.62
N LEU A 91 2.83 18.20 6.43
CA LEU A 91 2.79 17.36 5.22
C LEU A 91 4.19 16.84 4.81
N MET A 92 5.25 17.65 4.96
CA MET A 92 6.62 17.25 4.62
C MET A 92 7.22 16.26 5.62
N GLU A 93 7.03 16.46 6.92
CA GLU A 93 7.56 15.52 7.93
C GLU A 93 6.86 14.16 7.87
N LEU A 94 5.55 14.17 7.73
CA LEU A 94 4.74 13.04 8.14
C LEU A 94 4.51 12.03 7.01
N ALA A 95 4.37 12.52 5.78
CA ALA A 95 4.35 11.67 4.59
C ALA A 95 5.76 11.14 4.23
N GLY A 96 6.82 11.86 4.65
CA GLY A 96 8.21 11.43 4.47
C GLY A 96 8.61 10.29 5.41
N ALA A 97 8.26 10.39 6.69
CA ALA A 97 8.70 9.42 7.70
C ALA A 97 7.95 8.08 7.64
N ILE A 98 6.62 8.08 7.59
CA ILE A 98 5.82 6.83 7.68
C ILE A 98 5.97 5.98 6.40
N ALA A 99 5.96 6.61 5.22
CA ALA A 99 6.10 5.90 3.95
C ALA A 99 7.52 5.35 3.76
N ALA A 100 8.54 6.11 4.14
CA ALA A 100 9.93 5.64 4.10
C ALA A 100 10.16 4.49 5.10
N ASP A 101 9.59 4.59 6.31
CA ASP A 101 9.64 3.53 7.31
C ASP A 101 8.93 2.26 6.84
N TYR A 102 7.81 2.37 6.12
CA TYR A 102 7.09 1.23 5.56
C TYR A 102 7.93 0.47 4.55
N ARG A 103 8.48 1.18 3.56
CA ARG A 103 9.30 0.55 2.51
C ARG A 103 10.60 -0.03 3.09
N SER A 104 11.25 0.72 3.97
CA SER A 104 12.47 0.27 4.67
C SER A 104 12.19 -1.00 5.47
N THR A 105 11.16 -1.01 6.31
CA THR A 105 10.76 -2.19 7.11
C THR A 105 10.44 -3.38 6.23
N ARG A 106 9.67 -3.17 5.16
CA ARG A 106 9.22 -4.24 4.27
C ARG A 106 10.35 -4.85 3.43
N GLY A 107 11.29 -4.03 2.97
CA GLY A 107 12.45 -4.46 2.20
C GLY A 107 13.58 -5.05 3.06
N ALA A 108 13.82 -4.49 4.24
CA ALA A 108 14.90 -4.93 5.12
C ALA A 108 14.56 -6.17 5.95
N MET A 109 13.29 -6.41 6.26
CA MET A 109 12.86 -7.53 7.08
C MET A 109 12.31 -8.69 6.24
N PRO A 110 12.68 -9.95 6.53
CA PRO A 110 12.06 -11.10 5.91
C PRO A 110 10.57 -11.18 6.27
N SER A 111 9.77 -11.74 5.38
CA SER A 111 8.36 -12.03 5.66
C SER A 111 8.22 -12.88 6.93
N GLY A 112 7.37 -12.45 7.86
CA GLY A 112 7.12 -13.17 9.11
C GLY A 112 6.45 -12.29 10.18
N PRO A 113 6.15 -12.87 11.35
CA PRO A 113 5.39 -12.19 12.42
C PRO A 113 6.04 -10.87 12.88
N ALA A 114 7.36 -10.84 12.99
CA ALA A 114 8.10 -9.64 13.41
C ALA A 114 7.93 -8.49 12.41
N ARG A 115 7.98 -8.79 11.10
CA ARG A 115 7.74 -7.79 10.05
C ARG A 115 6.29 -7.31 10.09
N THR A 116 5.33 -8.22 10.21
CA THR A 116 3.91 -7.86 10.35
C THR A 116 3.69 -6.91 11.53
N ALA A 117 4.22 -7.23 12.71
CA ALA A 117 4.10 -6.37 13.89
C ALA A 117 4.79 -5.00 13.71
N ALA A 118 5.87 -4.92 12.93
CA ALA A 118 6.48 -3.64 12.59
C ALA A 118 5.61 -2.82 11.64
N LEU A 119 5.02 -3.44 10.61
CA LEU A 119 4.10 -2.76 9.69
C LEU A 119 2.79 -2.35 10.36
N ASP A 120 2.25 -3.17 11.27
CA ASP A 120 1.05 -2.85 12.07
C ASP A 120 1.26 -1.58 12.89
N ARG A 121 2.45 -1.41 13.48
CA ARG A 121 2.80 -0.16 14.19
C ARG A 121 2.77 1.06 13.28
N LEU A 122 3.08 0.92 11.99
CA LEU A 122 2.99 2.03 11.02
C LEU A 122 1.54 2.38 10.73
N VAL A 123 0.68 1.38 10.60
CA VAL A 123 -0.77 1.56 10.44
C VAL A 123 -1.37 2.23 11.68
N GLU A 124 -0.96 1.83 12.88
CA GLU A 124 -1.41 2.46 14.13
C GLU A 124 -1.00 3.93 14.22
N ARG A 125 0.24 4.28 13.82
CA ARG A 125 0.67 5.69 13.75
C ARG A 125 -0.14 6.51 12.75
N ALA A 126 -0.52 5.90 11.62
CA ALA A 126 -1.41 6.54 10.66
C ALA A 126 -2.82 6.75 11.25
N ALA A 127 -3.32 5.78 12.02
CA ALA A 127 -4.57 5.90 12.77
C ALA A 127 -4.53 7.02 13.84
N ASP A 128 -3.45 7.11 14.61
CA ASP A 128 -3.22 8.19 15.59
C ASP A 128 -3.28 9.58 14.94
N LEU A 129 -2.65 9.73 13.77
CA LEU A 129 -2.70 10.98 13.01
C LEU A 129 -4.13 11.35 12.60
N ALA A 130 -4.89 10.39 12.10
CA ALA A 130 -6.27 10.64 11.70
C ALA A 130 -7.14 11.04 12.91
N ARG A 131 -6.93 10.41 14.08
CA ARG A 131 -7.60 10.77 15.34
C ARG A 131 -7.27 12.19 15.81
N ALA A 132 -6.08 12.71 15.50
CA ALA A 132 -5.71 14.09 15.80
C ALA A 132 -6.52 15.12 14.96
N GLY A 133 -7.24 14.68 13.92
CA GLY A 133 -8.24 15.49 13.23
C GLY A 133 -7.70 16.52 12.22
N THR A 134 -6.39 16.49 11.93
CA THR A 134 -5.72 17.44 11.02
C THR A 134 -5.63 16.95 9.57
N SER A 135 -6.23 15.80 9.27
CA SER A 135 -6.09 15.14 7.97
C SER A 135 -7.07 15.67 6.93
N ASP A 136 -6.58 15.96 5.73
CA ASP A 136 -7.40 16.35 4.59
C ASP A 136 -8.05 15.11 3.93
N PRO A 137 -9.40 14.96 3.94
CA PRO A 137 -10.08 13.83 3.32
C PRO A 137 -9.77 13.63 1.84
N GLY A 138 -9.65 14.72 1.06
CA GLY A 138 -9.33 14.64 -0.36
C GLY A 138 -7.97 13.99 -0.58
N ARG A 139 -6.99 14.39 0.23
CA ARG A 139 -5.64 13.84 0.16
C ARG A 139 -5.55 12.37 0.54
N VAL A 140 -6.25 11.96 1.60
CA VAL A 140 -6.26 10.56 2.06
C VAL A 140 -6.91 9.65 0.99
N ARG A 141 -7.93 10.15 0.29
CA ARG A 141 -8.57 9.48 -0.86
C ARG A 141 -7.63 9.35 -2.06
N ASP A 142 -6.81 10.36 -2.35
CA ASP A 142 -5.79 10.27 -3.39
C ASP A 142 -4.72 9.23 -3.06
N TRP A 143 -4.31 9.14 -1.79
CA TRP A 143 -3.34 8.13 -1.34
C TRP A 143 -3.87 6.71 -1.51
N LEU A 144 -5.15 6.48 -1.19
CA LEU A 144 -5.79 5.17 -1.38
C LEU A 144 -5.85 4.75 -2.85
N ARG A 145 -5.96 5.70 -3.79
CA ARG A 145 -5.98 5.45 -5.24
C ARG A 145 -4.60 5.39 -5.90
N SER A 146 -3.55 5.67 -5.14
CA SER A 146 -2.21 5.74 -5.70
C SER A 146 -1.66 4.35 -6.08
N ALA A 147 -0.71 4.31 -7.01
CA ALA A 147 -0.01 3.08 -7.36
C ALA A 147 0.93 2.58 -6.24
N ASP A 148 1.25 3.44 -5.27
CA ASP A 148 2.20 3.16 -4.19
C ASP A 148 1.52 2.41 -3.02
N GLU A 149 1.90 1.14 -2.78
CA GLU A 149 1.32 0.33 -1.69
C GLU A 149 1.45 1.01 -0.32
N GLU A 150 2.58 1.66 -0.05
CA GLU A 150 2.85 2.39 1.20
C GLU A 150 1.82 3.50 1.48
N ARG A 151 1.38 4.21 0.43
CA ARG A 151 0.37 5.26 0.54
C ARG A 151 -1.01 4.67 0.77
N ARG A 152 -1.34 3.60 0.06
CA ARG A 152 -2.60 2.90 0.22
C ARG A 152 -2.74 2.33 1.62
N VAL A 153 -1.70 1.68 2.15
CA VAL A 153 -1.67 1.16 3.53
C VAL A 153 -1.76 2.27 4.57
N THR A 154 -1.06 3.40 4.37
CA THR A 154 -1.17 4.57 5.26
C THR A 154 -2.61 5.11 5.26
N ALA A 155 -3.21 5.28 4.08
CA ALA A 155 -4.59 5.74 3.94
C ALA A 155 -5.59 4.76 4.59
N LEU A 156 -5.40 3.45 4.40
CA LEU A 156 -6.21 2.43 5.06
C LEU A 156 -6.17 2.56 6.59
N GLY A 157 -4.99 2.81 7.18
CA GLY A 157 -4.86 3.04 8.62
C GLY A 157 -5.60 4.30 9.10
N MET A 158 -5.46 5.40 8.35
CA MET A 158 -6.17 6.65 8.65
C MET A 158 -7.70 6.48 8.57
N MET A 159 -8.19 5.83 7.52
CA MET A 159 -9.62 5.59 7.29
C MET A 159 -10.25 4.59 8.28
N GLN A 160 -9.44 3.67 8.83
CA GLN A 160 -9.89 2.80 9.92
C GLN A 160 -10.21 3.60 11.19
N ALA A 161 -9.50 4.72 11.42
CA ALA A 161 -9.62 5.53 12.62
C ALA A 161 -10.59 6.72 12.52
N ASP A 162 -10.76 7.30 11.33
CA ASP A 162 -11.69 8.42 11.11
C ASP A 162 -12.71 8.11 9.99
N PRO A 163 -14.00 7.94 10.33
CA PRO A 163 -15.06 7.68 9.36
C PRO A 163 -15.19 8.72 8.26
N ARG A 164 -14.82 9.98 8.50
CA ARG A 164 -14.92 11.08 7.52
C ARG A 164 -13.95 10.90 6.35
N LEU A 165 -12.88 10.13 6.55
CA LEU A 165 -11.86 9.86 5.54
C LEU A 165 -12.25 8.71 4.62
N ARG A 166 -13.22 7.88 4.99
CA ARG A 166 -13.56 6.62 4.30
C ARG A 166 -14.04 6.87 2.88
N ASP A 167 -13.72 5.91 2.00
CA ASP A 167 -14.06 5.95 0.59
C ASP A 167 -14.29 4.53 0.07
N PHE A 168 -15.57 4.17 -0.03
CA PHE A 168 -15.95 2.82 -0.46
C PHE A 168 -15.56 2.58 -1.91
N GLU A 169 -15.66 3.59 -2.77
CA GLU A 169 -15.48 3.42 -4.21
C GLU A 169 -14.06 2.99 -4.59
N ALA A 170 -13.08 3.36 -3.77
CA ALA A 170 -11.67 2.97 -3.95
C ALA A 170 -11.31 1.63 -3.29
N LEU A 171 -12.20 1.02 -2.50
CA LEU A 171 -11.88 -0.14 -1.65
C LEU A 171 -11.93 -1.50 -2.37
N PRO A 172 -12.96 -1.84 -3.19
CA PRO A 172 -13.05 -3.15 -3.85
C PRO A 172 -11.80 -3.56 -4.64
N PRO A 173 -11.15 -2.67 -5.43
CA PRO A 173 -9.94 -3.04 -6.15
C PRO A 173 -8.78 -3.49 -5.24
N LEU A 174 -8.71 -2.97 -4.00
CA LEU A 174 -7.68 -3.34 -3.03
C LEU A 174 -7.96 -4.66 -2.33
N ILE A 175 -9.18 -5.18 -2.43
CA ILE A 175 -9.55 -6.52 -1.98
C ILE A 175 -9.32 -7.52 -3.11
N GLU A 176 -9.76 -7.19 -4.33
CA GLU A 176 -9.65 -8.06 -5.50
C GLU A 176 -8.18 -8.25 -5.93
N LYS A 177 -7.46 -7.14 -6.15
CA LYS A 177 -6.09 -7.13 -6.71
C LYS A 177 -5.16 -6.30 -5.84
N PRO A 178 -4.87 -6.77 -4.62
CA PRO A 178 -3.97 -6.08 -3.72
C PRO A 178 -2.53 -6.11 -4.24
N GLY A 179 -1.77 -5.05 -3.99
CA GLY A 179 -0.31 -5.07 -4.06
C GLY A 179 0.31 -6.03 -3.05
N SER A 180 -0.41 -6.34 -1.95
CA SER A 180 0.02 -7.38 -1.03
C SER A 180 -1.02 -7.99 -0.10
N ALA A 181 -0.67 -9.13 0.50
CA ALA A 181 -1.48 -9.74 1.56
C ALA A 181 -1.68 -8.84 2.79
N PHE A 182 -0.73 -7.94 3.08
CA PHE A 182 -0.86 -6.99 4.20
C PHE A 182 -1.86 -5.89 3.87
N GLU A 183 -1.78 -5.34 2.66
CA GLU A 183 -2.73 -4.37 2.13
C GLU A 183 -4.14 -4.94 2.07
N GLN A 184 -4.31 -6.14 1.51
CA GLN A 184 -5.61 -6.80 1.41
C GLN A 184 -6.25 -7.02 2.80
N TYR A 185 -5.44 -7.39 3.79
CA TYR A 185 -5.91 -7.55 5.17
C TYR A 185 -6.51 -6.24 5.70
N HIS A 186 -5.78 -5.12 5.59
CA HIS A 186 -6.30 -3.83 6.06
C HIS A 186 -7.46 -3.29 5.21
N ALA A 187 -7.51 -3.61 3.91
CA ALA A 187 -8.66 -3.29 3.07
C ALA A 187 -9.93 -4.00 3.56
N MET A 188 -9.84 -5.30 3.89
CA MET A 188 -10.97 -6.04 4.45
C MET A 188 -11.36 -5.58 5.87
N VAL A 189 -10.38 -5.21 6.70
CA VAL A 189 -10.66 -4.60 8.02
C VAL A 189 -11.44 -3.30 7.85
N LEU A 190 -11.02 -2.42 6.94
CA LEU A 190 -11.73 -1.20 6.63
C LEU A 190 -13.15 -1.49 6.10
N ALA A 191 -13.31 -2.46 5.20
CA ALA A 191 -14.61 -2.85 4.66
C ALA A 191 -15.57 -3.26 5.76
N ARG A 192 -15.09 -4.00 6.76
CA ARG A 192 -15.89 -4.43 7.91
C ARG A 192 -16.35 -3.24 8.76
N LEU A 193 -15.48 -2.26 8.97
CA LEU A 193 -15.83 -1.03 9.71
C LEU A 193 -16.85 -0.16 8.96
N MET A 194 -16.95 -0.32 7.64
CA MET A 194 -17.89 0.41 6.78
C MET A 194 -19.23 -0.29 6.61
N LEU A 195 -19.33 -1.57 6.98
CA LEU A 195 -20.43 -2.42 6.57
C LEU A 195 -21.81 -1.86 6.97
N GLY A 196 -21.91 -1.29 8.17
CA GLY A 196 -23.15 -0.68 8.67
C GLY A 196 -23.65 0.52 7.86
N ASP A 197 -22.76 1.20 7.13
CA ASP A 197 -23.07 2.38 6.35
C ASP A 197 -23.27 2.07 4.85
N LEU A 198 -23.05 0.82 4.42
CA LEU A 198 -23.13 0.44 3.02
C LEU A 198 -24.57 0.21 2.55
N ASP A 199 -24.89 0.74 1.36
CA ASP A 199 -26.13 0.42 0.67
C ASP A 199 -26.11 -0.99 0.03
N ALA A 200 -27.25 -1.44 -0.49
CA ALA A 200 -27.39 -2.77 -1.08
C ALA A 200 -26.44 -3.02 -2.26
N ARG A 201 -26.20 -2.01 -3.10
CA ARG A 201 -25.32 -2.11 -4.28
C ARG A 201 -23.85 -2.15 -3.85
N GLN A 202 -23.47 -1.35 -2.86
CA GLN A 202 -22.13 -1.37 -2.29
C GLN A 202 -21.83 -2.72 -1.62
N ARG A 203 -22.81 -3.29 -0.90
CA ARG A 203 -22.69 -4.63 -0.31
C ARG A 203 -22.51 -5.72 -1.35
N GLU A 204 -23.23 -5.64 -2.46
CA GLU A 204 -23.06 -6.57 -3.59
C GLU A 204 -21.66 -6.46 -4.21
N ARG A 205 -21.18 -5.24 -4.49
CA ARG A 205 -19.81 -5.03 -5.01
C ARG A 205 -18.72 -5.50 -4.05
N LEU A 206 -18.93 -5.34 -2.74
CA LEU A 206 -18.00 -5.86 -1.74
C LEU A 206 -17.96 -7.39 -1.77
N LEU A 207 -19.13 -8.03 -1.90
CA LEU A 207 -19.21 -9.49 -2.02
C LEU A 207 -18.49 -9.99 -3.27
N GLU A 208 -18.72 -9.35 -4.42
CA GLU A 208 -18.05 -9.68 -5.68
C GLU A 208 -16.52 -9.62 -5.53
N ALA A 209 -16.00 -8.56 -4.92
CA ALA A 209 -14.57 -8.40 -4.67
C ALA A 209 -14.00 -9.49 -3.73
N LEU A 210 -14.74 -9.86 -2.69
CA LEU A 210 -14.34 -10.95 -1.77
C LEU A 210 -14.32 -12.31 -2.48
N THR A 211 -15.34 -12.61 -3.28
CA THR A 211 -15.42 -13.87 -4.05
C THR A 211 -14.31 -13.95 -5.10
N ALA A 212 -14.03 -12.86 -5.80
CA ALA A 212 -12.91 -12.80 -6.74
C ALA A 212 -11.56 -13.04 -6.04
N ALA A 213 -11.36 -12.40 -4.87
CA ALA A 213 -10.14 -12.56 -4.08
C ALA A 213 -9.89 -13.99 -3.59
N GLU A 214 -10.94 -14.76 -3.27
CA GLU A 214 -10.82 -16.18 -2.90
C GLU A 214 -10.42 -17.08 -4.08
N GLY A 215 -10.92 -16.76 -5.28
CA GLY A 215 -10.68 -17.55 -6.49
C GLY A 215 -9.25 -17.47 -7.01
N GLU A 216 -8.53 -16.36 -6.78
CA GLU A 216 -7.19 -16.17 -7.32
C GLU A 216 -6.10 -16.90 -6.52
N ARG A 217 -6.08 -16.76 -5.19
CA ARG A 217 -5.02 -17.32 -4.34
C ARG A 217 -5.52 -17.68 -2.94
N PRO A 218 -5.02 -18.79 -2.34
CA PRO A 218 -5.35 -19.12 -0.96
C PRO A 218 -5.02 -17.99 0.01
N MET A 219 -6.02 -17.57 0.77
CA MET A 219 -5.83 -16.60 1.84
C MET A 219 -5.12 -17.24 3.03
N GLY A 220 -4.17 -16.50 3.61
CA GLY A 220 -3.57 -16.83 4.90
C GLY A 220 -4.61 -16.74 6.04
N PRO A 221 -4.33 -17.33 7.21
CA PRO A 221 -5.33 -17.55 8.25
C PRO A 221 -6.00 -16.26 8.76
N ASN A 222 -5.23 -15.18 8.93
CA ASN A 222 -5.78 -13.90 9.38
C ASN A 222 -6.69 -13.26 8.35
N ARG A 223 -6.28 -13.26 7.07
CA ARG A 223 -7.10 -12.75 5.96
C ARG A 223 -8.40 -13.54 5.83
N ARG A 224 -8.30 -14.87 5.87
CA ARG A 224 -9.46 -15.76 5.81
C ARG A 224 -10.45 -15.49 6.93
N ARG A 225 -9.97 -15.34 8.17
CA ARG A 225 -10.84 -15.01 9.32
C ARG A 225 -11.66 -13.72 9.10
N VAL A 226 -11.05 -12.68 8.51
CA VAL A 226 -11.75 -11.42 8.22
C VAL A 226 -12.73 -11.59 7.06
N ALA A 227 -12.34 -12.31 6.00
CA ALA A 227 -13.22 -12.63 4.88
C ALA A 227 -14.46 -13.43 5.31
N ASP A 228 -14.27 -14.48 6.12
CA ASP A 228 -15.36 -15.30 6.65
C ASP A 228 -16.35 -14.46 7.48
N ALA A 229 -15.84 -13.53 8.28
CA ALA A 229 -16.69 -12.60 9.05
C ALA A 229 -17.50 -11.68 8.13
N LEU A 230 -16.88 -11.13 7.09
CA LEU A 230 -17.55 -10.31 6.09
C LEU A 230 -18.64 -11.09 5.33
N PHE A 231 -18.35 -12.32 4.88
CA PHE A 231 -19.35 -13.18 4.24
C PHE A 231 -20.53 -13.48 5.16
N ALA A 232 -20.26 -13.78 6.43
CA ALA A 232 -21.31 -14.05 7.40
C ALA A 232 -22.21 -12.84 7.64
N GLU A 233 -21.63 -11.64 7.80
CA GLU A 233 -22.39 -10.40 8.02
C GLU A 233 -23.20 -10.02 6.77
N LEU A 234 -22.60 -10.07 5.56
CA LEU A 234 -23.30 -9.83 4.30
C LEU A 234 -24.43 -10.85 4.03
N GLY A 235 -24.27 -12.09 4.48
CA GLY A 235 -25.27 -13.15 4.33
C GLY A 235 -26.50 -12.98 5.23
N ARG A 236 -26.31 -12.50 6.47
CA ARG A 236 -27.43 -12.21 7.40
C ARG A 236 -28.33 -11.12 6.85
N ASP A 237 -27.76 -10.04 6.34
CA ASP A 237 -28.53 -8.89 5.87
C ASP A 237 -29.41 -9.24 4.65
N ARG A 238 -28.95 -10.15 3.78
CA ARG A 238 -29.78 -10.71 2.70
C ARG A 238 -30.92 -11.60 3.17
N ALA A 239 -30.74 -12.30 4.30
CA ALA A 239 -31.81 -13.11 4.88
C ALA A 239 -32.87 -12.22 5.54
N GLU A 240 -32.46 -11.16 6.23
CA GLU A 240 -33.35 -10.19 6.87
C GLU A 240 -34.14 -9.36 5.86
N GLY A 241 -33.49 -8.84 4.82
CA GLY A 241 -34.17 -8.09 3.75
C GLY A 241 -35.21 -8.92 2.98
N ARG A 242 -34.97 -10.23 2.81
CA ARG A 242 -35.95 -11.13 2.18
C ARG A 242 -37.17 -11.41 3.05
N ARG A 243 -37.02 -11.47 4.38
CA ARG A 243 -38.14 -11.63 5.30
C ARG A 243 -39.02 -10.39 5.34
N ALA A 244 -38.42 -9.20 5.44
CA ALA A 244 -39.16 -7.95 5.43
C ALA A 244 -39.98 -7.74 4.14
N ALA A 245 -39.52 -8.25 2.99
CA ALA A 245 -40.24 -8.19 1.73
C ALA A 245 -41.34 -9.26 1.56
N GLN A 246 -41.37 -10.29 2.42
CA GLN A 246 -42.42 -11.32 2.42
C GLN A 246 -43.58 -10.97 3.38
N ASP A 247 -43.33 -10.10 4.35
CA ASP A 247 -44.28 -9.71 5.41
C ASP A 247 -44.95 -8.33 5.18
N GLY A 248 -44.67 -7.65 4.06
CA GLY A 248 -45.23 -6.34 3.69
C GLY A 248 -45.98 -6.37 2.37
#